data_AF-A0A3B4CAV3-F1
#
_entry.id   AF-A0A3B4CAV3-F1
#
_cell.length_a   1.000
_cell.length_b   1.000
_cell.length_c   1.000
_cell.angle_alpha   90.00
_cell.angle_beta   90.00
_cell.angle_gamma   90.00
#
_symmetry.space_group_name_H-M   'P 1'
#
loop_
_entity.id
_entity.type
_entity.pdbx_description
1 polymer ?
#
loop_
_entity_poly.entity_id
_entity_poly.type
_entity_poly.pdbx_seq_one_letter_code
_entity_poly.pdbx_strand_id
1 'polypeptide(L)'
;MSKEPKSQLGENEDRDDGEVVGGKLKYVKGDLFSCPATDALAHCISEDCRMGAGIAVLFKKKYGGVDELLAQKKQPGECAVLKRSDRFVYYLITKKKYSHKPTYQTLRQSLEAMKAHCLDNGVTGLSMPRIGCGLDRLSWDKVSVMIEEVFQNTDVAITVYVL
;
A
#
# COMPACT_ATOMS: atom_id res chain seq x y z
N MET A 1 -41.28 58.11 -5.69
CA MET A 1 -41.22 56.93 -6.57
C MET A 1 -39.76 56.57 -6.78
N SER A 2 -39.41 55.30 -6.55
CA SER A 2 -38.14 54.63 -6.87
C SER A 2 -36.90 55.06 -6.07
N LYS A 3 -35.99 54.20 -5.63
CA LYS A 3 -35.93 52.79 -5.17
C LYS A 3 -34.51 52.69 -4.54
N GLU A 4 -34.35 51.85 -3.52
CA GLU A 4 -33.14 51.52 -2.73
C GLU A 4 -31.96 50.94 -3.57
N PRO A 5 -30.79 50.45 -3.04
CA PRO A 5 -30.34 50.29 -1.64
C PRO A 5 -28.85 50.61 -1.32
N LYS A 6 -28.56 50.53 -0.01
CA LYS A 6 -27.24 50.42 0.64
C LYS A 6 -26.49 49.14 0.25
N SER A 7 -25.17 49.21 0.13
CA SER A 7 -24.27 48.05 0.18
C SER A 7 -23.35 48.13 1.40
N GLN A 8 -23.50 47.17 2.30
CA GLN A 8 -22.50 46.72 3.28
C GLN A 8 -22.04 45.33 2.84
N LEU A 9 -20.74 45.13 2.64
CA LEU A 9 -20.02 43.86 2.77
C LEU A 9 -18.60 44.29 3.20
N GLY A 10 -18.04 43.91 4.35
CA GLY A 10 -18.04 42.59 4.95
C GLY A 10 -16.70 41.95 4.60
N GLU A 11 -15.62 42.34 5.27
CA GLU A 11 -14.29 41.72 5.14
C GLU A 11 -14.35 40.35 5.84
N ASN A 12 -14.51 39.28 5.06
CA ASN A 12 -14.33 37.91 5.52
C ASN A 12 -12.84 37.57 5.39
N GLU A 13 -12.14 37.49 6.51
CA GLU A 13 -10.85 36.81 6.60
C GLU A 13 -11.11 35.30 6.61
N ASP A 14 -11.28 34.72 5.42
CA ASP A 14 -11.24 33.27 5.24
C ASP A 14 -9.80 32.79 5.47
N ARG A 15 -9.56 32.24 6.66
CA ARG A 15 -8.36 31.44 6.93
C ARG A 15 -8.51 30.14 6.15
N ASP A 16 -7.67 30.03 5.13
CA ASP A 16 -7.40 28.82 4.36
C ASP A 16 -6.76 27.78 5.29
N ASP A 17 -7.60 27.01 5.98
CA ASP A 17 -7.19 25.84 6.74
C ASP A 17 -6.96 24.70 5.74
N GLY A 18 -5.79 24.73 5.09
CA GLY A 18 -5.39 23.82 4.02
C GLY A 18 -5.86 22.37 4.20
N GLU A 19 -6.65 21.91 3.23
CA GLU A 19 -7.07 20.53 3.11
C GLU A 19 -5.83 19.64 2.98
N VAL A 20 -5.59 18.81 4.00
CA VAL A 20 -4.55 17.79 3.96
C VAL A 20 -4.99 16.73 2.95
N VAL A 21 -4.57 16.87 1.69
CA VAL A 21 -4.81 15.87 0.64
C VAL A 21 -3.86 14.69 0.88
N GLY A 22 -4.17 13.88 1.89
CA GLY A 22 -3.68 12.50 1.96
C GLY A 22 -4.46 11.66 0.96
N GLY A 23 -3.78 11.06 -0.02
CA GLY A 23 -4.42 10.23 -1.03
C GLY A 23 -5.22 9.09 -0.37
N LYS A 24 -6.54 9.18 -0.42
CA LYS A 24 -7.47 8.24 0.22
C LYS A 24 -7.34 6.86 -0.41
N LEU A 25 -7.21 5.82 0.42
CA LEU A 25 -7.23 4.43 -0.05
C LEU A 25 -8.54 4.12 -0.79
N LYS A 26 -8.43 3.61 -2.01
CA LYS A 26 -9.60 3.13 -2.77
C LYS A 26 -9.90 1.69 -2.39
N TYR A 27 -11.15 1.37 -2.08
CA TYR A 27 -11.57 -0.01 -1.79
C TYR A 27 -12.38 -0.58 -2.97
N VAL A 28 -12.05 -1.81 -3.37
CA VAL A 28 -12.74 -2.51 -4.45
C VAL A 28 -13.15 -3.90 -3.97
N LYS A 29 -14.41 -4.27 -4.19
CA LYS A 29 -14.87 -5.63 -3.96
C LYS A 29 -14.52 -6.51 -5.16
N GLY A 30 -13.74 -7.56 -4.95
CA GLY A 30 -13.35 -8.50 -6.02
C GLY A 30 -12.01 -9.19 -5.80
N ASP A 31 -11.56 -9.90 -6.83
CA ASP A 31 -10.25 -10.57 -6.82
C ASP A 31 -9.13 -9.56 -7.06
N LEU A 32 -8.13 -9.54 -6.18
CA LEU A 32 -6.93 -8.72 -6.33
C LEU A 32 -6.25 -8.94 -7.68
N PHE A 33 -6.24 -10.19 -8.16
CA PHE A 33 -5.53 -10.52 -9.39
C PHE A 33 -6.27 -10.09 -10.67
N SER A 34 -7.47 -9.49 -10.54
CA SER A 34 -8.18 -8.82 -11.63
C SER A 34 -7.91 -7.31 -11.68
N CYS A 35 -6.94 -6.80 -10.91
CA CYS A 35 -6.49 -5.41 -10.99
C CYS A 35 -5.94 -5.03 -12.38
N PRO A 36 -5.93 -3.72 -12.73
CA PRO A 36 -5.40 -3.25 -14.01
C PRO A 36 -3.99 -3.77 -14.27
N ALA A 37 -3.67 -4.18 -15.51
CA ALA A 37 -2.39 -4.79 -15.91
C ALA A 37 -1.15 -3.89 -15.66
N THR A 38 -1.36 -2.59 -15.53
CA THR A 38 -0.36 -1.56 -15.20
C THR A 38 -0.03 -1.48 -13.70
N ASP A 39 -0.91 -1.92 -12.82
CA ASP A 39 -0.70 -1.80 -11.38
C ASP A 39 0.40 -2.74 -10.90
N ALA A 40 1.28 -2.23 -10.05
CA ALA A 40 2.12 -3.08 -9.23
C ALA A 40 1.29 -3.76 -8.14
N LEU A 41 1.72 -4.95 -7.72
CA LEU A 41 1.04 -5.72 -6.69
C LEU A 41 1.85 -5.73 -5.39
N ALA A 42 1.18 -5.76 -4.24
CA ALA A 42 1.85 -5.86 -2.95
C ALA A 42 1.19 -6.89 -2.02
N HIS A 43 2.00 -7.63 -1.28
CA HIS A 43 1.54 -8.46 -0.16
C HIS A 43 2.65 -8.71 0.88
N CYS A 44 2.27 -9.14 2.08
CA CYS A 44 3.21 -9.47 3.15
C CYS A 44 3.65 -10.94 3.08
N ILE A 45 4.93 -11.18 3.34
CA ILE A 45 5.52 -12.51 3.51
C ILE A 45 6.50 -12.56 4.69
N SER A 46 6.93 -13.77 5.03
CA SER A 46 8.09 -14.02 5.89
C SER A 46 9.38 -14.07 5.08
N GLU A 47 10.51 -13.77 5.72
CA GLU A 47 11.87 -13.88 5.17
C GLU A 47 12.15 -15.28 4.59
N ASP A 48 11.65 -16.34 5.24
CA ASP A 48 11.75 -17.73 4.77
C ASP A 48 10.97 -18.04 3.47
N CYS A 49 10.25 -17.06 2.90
CA CYS A 49 9.51 -17.13 1.64
C CYS A 49 8.61 -18.38 1.48
N ARG A 50 8.13 -18.96 2.60
CA ARG A 50 7.37 -20.21 2.56
C ARG A 50 6.07 -20.08 1.75
N MET A 51 5.38 -18.94 1.89
CA MET A 51 4.16 -18.57 1.15
C MET A 51 3.11 -19.70 1.07
N GLY A 52 2.92 -20.43 2.18
CA GLY A 52 2.13 -21.67 2.22
C GLY A 52 0.65 -21.50 2.58
N ALA A 53 0.18 -20.29 2.89
CA ALA A 53 -1.20 -20.03 3.28
C ALA A 53 -1.72 -18.68 2.78
N GLY A 54 -3.06 -18.55 2.74
CA GLY A 54 -3.74 -17.32 2.33
C GLY A 54 -3.41 -16.91 0.89
N ILE A 55 -3.47 -15.60 0.63
CA ILE A 55 -3.23 -15.06 -0.72
C ILE A 55 -1.79 -15.31 -1.21
N ALA A 56 -0.82 -15.48 -0.30
CA ALA A 56 0.57 -15.74 -0.66
C ALA A 56 0.76 -17.02 -1.49
N VAL A 57 -0.12 -18.03 -1.32
CA VAL A 57 -0.12 -19.23 -2.17
C VAL A 57 -0.44 -18.88 -3.62
N LEU A 58 -1.38 -17.95 -3.84
CA LEU A 58 -1.78 -17.50 -5.17
C LEU A 58 -0.66 -16.68 -5.82
N PHE A 59 0.01 -15.80 -5.07
CA PHE A 59 1.21 -15.10 -5.53
C PHE A 59 2.31 -16.09 -5.96
N LYS A 60 2.62 -17.08 -5.12
CA LYS A 60 3.61 -18.11 -5.43
C LYS A 60 3.25 -18.90 -6.70
N LYS A 61 1.99 -19.29 -6.86
CA LYS A 61 1.51 -20.00 -8.06
C LYS A 61 1.56 -19.14 -9.32
N LYS A 62 1.23 -17.84 -9.22
CA LYS A 62 1.10 -16.93 -10.37
C LYS A 62 2.44 -16.34 -10.81
N TYR A 63 3.32 -15.99 -9.87
CA TYR A 63 4.55 -15.24 -10.14
C TYR A 63 5.85 -16.03 -9.88
N GLY A 64 5.78 -17.17 -9.19
CA GLY A 64 6.94 -18.00 -8.88
C GLY A 64 8.04 -17.21 -8.14
N GLY A 65 9.29 -17.41 -8.55
CA GLY A 65 10.41 -16.54 -8.14
C GLY A 65 10.89 -16.68 -6.70
N VAL A 66 10.58 -17.79 -6.01
CA VAL A 66 11.00 -17.99 -4.61
C VAL A 66 12.52 -17.89 -4.46
N ASP A 67 13.28 -18.52 -5.37
CA ASP A 67 14.75 -18.49 -5.30
C ASP A 67 15.31 -17.10 -5.59
N GLU A 68 14.68 -16.34 -6.50
CA GLU A 68 15.02 -14.93 -6.76
C GLU A 68 14.77 -14.05 -5.52
N LEU A 69 13.66 -14.27 -4.82
CA LEU A 69 13.33 -13.56 -3.59
C LEU A 69 14.34 -13.88 -2.48
N LEU A 70 14.68 -15.15 -2.30
CA LEU A 70 15.67 -15.59 -1.31
C LEU A 70 17.07 -15.05 -1.64
N ALA A 71 17.45 -14.98 -2.92
CA ALA A 71 18.72 -14.45 -3.36
C ALA A 71 18.90 -12.95 -3.05
N GLN A 72 17.79 -12.20 -2.93
CA GLN A 72 17.82 -10.79 -2.51
C GLN A 72 18.16 -10.62 -1.02
N LYS A 73 18.08 -11.69 -0.21
CA LYS A 73 18.43 -11.72 1.22
C LYS A 73 17.73 -10.66 2.08
N LYS A 74 16.52 -10.26 1.69
CA LYS A 74 15.74 -9.24 2.38
C LYS A 74 15.32 -9.69 3.78
N GLN A 75 15.44 -8.78 4.74
CA GLN A 75 15.17 -8.96 6.16
C GLN A 75 13.84 -8.32 6.56
N PRO A 76 13.29 -8.66 7.75
CA PRO A 76 12.10 -8.00 8.24
C PRO A 76 12.25 -6.47 8.31
N GLY A 77 11.29 -5.74 7.74
CA GLY A 77 11.36 -4.30 7.54
C GLY A 77 11.81 -3.89 6.13
N GLU A 78 12.23 -4.83 5.29
CA GLU A 78 12.58 -4.55 3.90
C GLU A 78 11.51 -5.03 2.91
N CYS A 79 11.65 -4.61 1.66
CA CYS A 79 10.79 -5.03 0.55
C CYS A 79 11.64 -5.80 -0.49
N ALA A 80 11.22 -7.01 -0.82
CA ALA A 80 11.73 -7.75 -1.96
C ALA A 80 10.86 -7.48 -3.20
N VAL A 81 11.48 -7.47 -4.38
CA VAL A 81 10.79 -7.08 -5.62
C VAL A 81 11.02 -8.12 -6.69
N LEU A 82 9.96 -8.51 -7.39
CA LEU A 82 10.06 -9.22 -8.66
C LEU A 82 9.51 -8.35 -9.77
N LYS A 83 10.23 -8.27 -10.88
CA LYS A 83 9.69 -7.73 -12.13
C LYS A 83 9.12 -8.89 -12.94
N ARG A 84 7.85 -8.79 -13.33
CA ARG A 84 7.14 -9.79 -14.14
C ARG A 84 6.37 -9.06 -15.23
N SER A 85 6.77 -9.30 -16.48
CA SER A 85 6.31 -8.50 -17.63
C SER A 85 6.54 -7.01 -17.34
N ASP A 86 5.51 -6.17 -17.53
CA ASP A 86 5.60 -4.71 -17.37
C ASP A 86 5.12 -4.22 -15.98
N ARG A 87 5.12 -5.08 -14.96
CA ARG A 87 4.78 -4.69 -13.58
C ARG A 87 5.76 -5.20 -12.54
N PHE A 88 5.76 -4.51 -11.40
CA PHE A 88 6.44 -4.95 -10.19
C PHE A 88 5.49 -5.73 -9.27
N VAL A 89 6.06 -6.70 -8.58
CA VAL A 89 5.40 -7.44 -7.50
C VAL A 89 6.24 -7.27 -6.24
N TYR A 90 5.67 -6.59 -5.25
CA TYR A 90 6.28 -6.24 -3.99
C TYR A 90 5.94 -7.26 -2.90
N TYR A 91 6.98 -7.73 -2.24
CA TYR A 91 6.94 -8.72 -1.18
C TYR A 91 7.46 -8.06 0.10
N LEU A 92 6.54 -7.55 0.91
CA LEU A 92 6.86 -6.88 2.17
C LEU A 92 7.31 -7.92 3.18
N ILE A 93 8.57 -7.87 3.59
CA ILE A 93 9.12 -8.83 4.55
C ILE A 93 8.78 -8.32 5.94
N THR A 94 7.71 -8.85 6.54
CA THR A 94 7.22 -8.31 7.82
C THR A 94 7.61 -9.17 9.02
N LYS A 95 8.18 -10.35 8.79
CA LYS A 95 8.54 -11.31 9.85
C LYS A 95 9.62 -12.27 9.42
N LYS A 96 10.37 -12.80 10.40
CA LYS A 96 11.47 -13.75 10.18
C LYS A 96 10.98 -15.13 9.69
N LYS A 97 9.96 -15.68 10.33
CA LYS A 97 9.41 -17.00 10.02
C LYS A 97 7.91 -16.92 9.78
N TYR A 98 7.38 -17.80 8.94
CA TYR A 98 5.95 -17.81 8.63
C TYR A 98 5.04 -17.95 9.88
N SER A 99 5.52 -18.64 10.92
CA SER A 99 4.82 -18.86 12.19
C SER A 99 4.87 -17.67 13.15
N HIS A 100 5.79 -16.74 12.94
CA HIS A 100 5.90 -15.53 13.75
C HIS A 100 4.78 -14.54 13.39
N LYS A 101 4.60 -13.53 14.24
CA LYS A 101 3.70 -12.40 13.98
C LYS A 101 4.52 -11.17 13.59
N PRO A 102 4.11 -10.42 12.56
CA PRO A 102 4.75 -9.15 12.26
C PRO A 102 4.43 -8.11 13.33
N THR A 103 5.22 -7.05 13.38
CA THR A 103 4.93 -5.87 14.19
C THR A 103 4.54 -4.71 13.28
N TYR A 104 3.81 -3.72 13.84
CA TYR A 104 3.51 -2.48 13.13
C TYR A 104 4.78 -1.77 12.64
N GLN A 105 5.87 -1.83 13.43
CA GLN A 105 7.16 -1.26 13.04
C GLN A 105 7.73 -1.93 11.79
N THR A 106 7.81 -3.27 11.76
CA THR A 106 8.33 -4.00 10.59
C THR A 106 7.47 -3.79 9.35
N LEU A 107 6.15 -3.66 9.52
CA LEU A 107 5.25 -3.35 8.41
C LEU A 107 5.51 -1.95 7.86
N ARG A 108 5.65 -0.94 8.74
CA ARG A 108 5.94 0.44 8.35
C ARG A 108 7.23 0.54 7.55
N GLN A 109 8.31 -0.05 8.07
CA GLN A 109 9.61 -0.06 7.39
C GLN A 109 9.51 -0.73 6.01
N SER A 110 8.76 -1.82 5.90
CA SER A 110 8.57 -2.51 4.61
C SER A 110 7.77 -1.65 3.62
N LEU A 111 6.78 -0.89 4.11
CA LEU A 111 6.01 0.06 3.30
C LEU A 111 6.89 1.23 2.83
N GLU A 112 7.75 1.76 3.69
CA GLU A 112 8.70 2.83 3.35
C GLU A 112 9.71 2.35 2.28
N ALA A 113 10.23 1.13 2.42
CA ALA A 113 11.10 0.52 1.42
C ALA A 113 10.37 0.30 0.08
N MET A 114 9.11 -0.11 0.11
CA MET A 114 8.27 -0.23 -1.07
C MET A 114 8.01 1.14 -1.73
N LYS A 115 7.70 2.18 -0.94
CA LYS A 115 7.52 3.56 -1.42
C LYS A 115 8.77 4.04 -2.14
N ALA A 116 9.95 3.89 -1.55
CA ALA A 116 11.20 4.31 -2.17
C ALA A 116 11.37 3.69 -3.56
N HIS A 117 11.18 2.37 -3.67
CA HIS A 117 11.24 1.68 -4.96
C HIS A 117 10.17 2.16 -5.94
N CYS A 118 8.95 2.46 -5.48
CA CYS A 118 7.90 3.00 -6.34
C CYS A 118 8.31 4.33 -6.98
N LEU A 119 8.86 5.25 -6.18
CA LEU A 119 9.29 6.56 -6.66
C LEU A 119 10.46 6.43 -7.63
N ASP A 120 11.46 5.61 -7.30
CA ASP A 120 12.65 5.41 -8.13
C ASP A 120 12.34 4.78 -9.50
N ASN A 121 11.22 4.04 -9.60
CA ASN A 121 10.84 3.31 -10.81
C ASN A 121 9.56 3.84 -11.49
N GLY A 122 9.04 5.00 -11.05
CA GLY A 122 7.86 5.61 -11.65
C GLY A 122 6.57 4.79 -11.51
N VAL A 123 6.43 4.01 -10.42
CA VAL A 123 5.21 3.26 -10.13
C VAL A 123 4.17 4.20 -9.54
N THR A 124 3.07 4.40 -10.25
CA THR A 124 1.97 5.29 -9.84
C THR A 124 0.71 4.54 -9.42
N GLY A 125 0.64 3.21 -9.63
CA GLY A 125 -0.51 2.39 -9.27
C GLY A 125 -0.11 1.17 -8.45
N LEU A 126 -0.72 1.00 -7.29
CA LEU A 126 -0.54 -0.14 -6.40
C LEU A 126 -1.88 -0.81 -6.08
N SER A 127 -1.93 -2.12 -6.27
CA SER A 127 -3.06 -2.96 -5.90
C SER A 127 -2.63 -3.97 -4.83
N MET A 128 -3.36 -4.03 -3.72
CA MET A 128 -3.01 -4.90 -2.59
C MET A 128 -4.26 -5.46 -1.89
N PRO A 129 -4.17 -6.60 -1.19
CA PRO A 129 -5.25 -7.04 -0.31
C PRO A 129 -5.19 -6.24 1.00
N ARG A 130 -6.04 -6.60 1.98
CA ARG A 130 -5.82 -6.16 3.37
C ARG A 130 -4.56 -6.79 3.97
N ILE A 131 -3.41 -6.17 3.72
CA ILE A 131 -2.08 -6.64 4.13
C ILE A 131 -1.88 -6.59 5.66
N GLY A 132 -1.06 -7.51 6.18
CA GLY A 132 -0.80 -7.63 7.63
C GLY A 132 -2.00 -8.08 8.47
N CYS A 133 -3.17 -8.28 7.87
CA CYS A 133 -4.40 -8.71 8.53
C CYS A 133 -4.67 -10.21 8.37
N GLY A 134 -5.60 -10.73 9.17
CA GLY A 134 -5.95 -12.16 9.18
C GLY A 134 -4.96 -12.99 9.98
N LEU A 135 -4.16 -13.84 9.33
CA LEU A 135 -3.20 -14.74 9.99
C LEU A 135 -2.12 -13.97 10.78
N ASP A 136 -1.80 -12.75 10.34
CA ASP A 136 -0.80 -11.88 10.94
C ASP A 136 -1.34 -11.02 12.11
N ARG A 137 -2.68 -11.00 12.31
CA ARG A 137 -3.38 -10.42 13.46
C ARG A 137 -3.17 -8.91 13.70
N LEU A 138 -2.64 -8.15 12.73
CA LEU A 138 -2.66 -6.68 12.83
C LEU A 138 -4.08 -6.16 12.53
N SER A 139 -4.43 -5.03 13.13
CA SER A 139 -5.70 -4.36 12.90
C SER A 139 -5.64 -3.55 11.61
N TRP A 140 -6.59 -3.79 10.71
CA TRP A 140 -6.67 -3.07 9.44
C TRP A 140 -6.79 -1.56 9.66
N ASP A 141 -7.55 -1.12 10.66
CA ASP A 141 -7.75 0.32 10.96
C ASP A 141 -6.42 1.03 11.25
N LYS A 142 -5.46 0.33 11.86
CA LYS A 142 -4.11 0.87 12.10
C LYS A 142 -3.23 0.77 10.86
N VAL A 143 -3.37 -0.31 10.10
CA VAL A 143 -2.59 -0.54 8.89
C VAL A 143 -2.98 0.44 7.79
N SER A 144 -4.27 0.74 7.61
CA SER A 144 -4.74 1.69 6.60
C SER A 144 -4.20 3.09 6.86
N VAL A 145 -4.26 3.56 8.11
CA VAL A 145 -3.69 4.86 8.51
C VAL A 145 -2.18 4.88 8.24
N MET A 146 -1.46 3.81 8.57
CA MET A 146 -0.03 3.71 8.30
C MET A 146 0.30 3.77 6.80
N ILE A 147 -0.51 3.12 5.95
CA ILE A 147 -0.30 3.19 4.50
C ILE A 147 -0.51 4.62 4.01
N GLU A 148 -1.58 5.28 4.44
CA GLU A 148 -1.88 6.67 4.08
C GLU A 148 -0.77 7.63 4.53
N GLU A 149 -0.26 7.48 5.75
CA GLU A 149 0.88 8.27 6.26
C GLU A 149 2.16 8.04 5.45
N VAL A 150 2.50 6.77 5.15
CA VAL A 150 3.73 6.45 4.41
C VAL A 150 3.66 7.01 2.99
N PHE A 151 2.52 6.87 2.32
CA PHE A 151 2.32 7.33 0.94
C PHE A 151 1.79 8.76 0.84
N GLN A 152 1.72 9.48 1.96
CA GLN A 152 1.40 10.90 1.97
C GLN A 152 2.38 11.67 1.07
N ASN A 153 1.85 12.65 0.34
CA ASN A 153 2.59 13.49 -0.59
C ASN A 153 3.26 12.70 -1.73
N THR A 154 2.63 11.62 -2.19
CA THR A 154 3.05 10.88 -3.39
C THR A 154 1.88 10.74 -4.36
N ASP A 155 2.19 10.64 -5.65
CA ASP A 155 1.20 10.39 -6.70
C ASP A 155 0.86 8.90 -6.87
N VAL A 156 1.22 8.06 -5.88
CA VAL A 156 0.99 6.62 -5.94
C VAL A 156 -0.44 6.32 -5.48
N ALA A 157 -1.31 5.98 -6.44
CA ALA A 157 -2.67 5.55 -6.18
C ALA A 157 -2.71 4.12 -5.62
N ILE A 158 -3.34 3.94 -4.46
CA ILE A 158 -3.43 2.64 -3.79
C ILE A 158 -4.87 2.13 -3.80
N THR A 159 -5.07 0.92 -4.33
CA THR A 159 -6.33 0.19 -4.35
C THR A 159 -6.26 -1.07 -3.48
N VAL A 160 -7.17 -1.16 -2.52
CA VAL A 160 -7.31 -2.29 -1.60
C VAL A 160 -8.46 -3.17 -2.05
N TYR A 161 -8.14 -4.42 -2.36
CA TYR A 161 -9.12 -5.43 -2.75
C TYR A 161 -9.63 -6.22 -1.54
N VAL A 162 -10.95 -6.36 -1.48
CA VAL A 162 -11.70 -7.12 -0.47
C VAL A 162 -12.65 -8.09 -1.17
N LEU A 163 -12.70 -9.33 -0.69
CA LEU A 163 -13.64 -10.34 -1.19
C LEU A 163 -15.05 -10.13 -0.60
#